data_AF-A0A7W0QD66-F1
#
_entry.id   AF-A0A7W0QD66-F1
#
_cell.length_a   1.000
_cell.length_b   1.000
_cell.length_c   1.000
_cell.angle_alpha   90.00
_cell.angle_beta   90.00
_cell.angle_gamma   90.00
#
_symmetry.space_group_name_H-M   'P 1'
#
loop_
_entity.id
_entity.type
_entity.pdbx_description
1 polymer ?
#
loop_
_entity_poly.entity_id
_entity_poly.type
_entity_poly.pdbx_seq_one_letter_code
_entity_poly.pdbx_strand_id
1 'polypeptide(L)'
;MKIPAQPKVILRSCRDYDPERIRTIIREGLEELGLRPFGRTLVKPNLVAAGPLFPFAYTRPEFGEGVLRALRDVGGSSMTELAAGERCGITVPTRVAFRESGWDAMLKKIDVKRYCFEEEQQVEIPISHPNRLRDYLFTPEPVARADFFVNCPKFKAHPWTTVTFSLKAYIGIQDDRHRLIDHDHKLNEKIADLQHIVQPSFIAIDAITAGEGRMLTPTPFPLGLIIMGNSQVAFDAVCCSIIGVDPMSVDHIRLASEHGFGTTDLSKIAITGDVTLEEAQKRAAGFKVGLIRVEKYFEGTNITAYAGPPPEAEAGEYCWGGCPGAIEEAIEILRVFDKETDKKMPRLHVVFGKYDGDIDAKPGEKVIFIGDCVDWKGKINGNLIEMKSLYKERNTYDPHTVKSEDIFVKLATAKNKLRGDVVRLEGCPVSVAEQVLALVSIAEKNGLKNPYYDRDNMMSFGRAYLGWKARVTLNKLQRKRYQQNGAFASRGQAAPELGP
;
A
#
# COMPACT_ATOMS: atom_id res chain seq x y z
N MET A 1 4.09 11.55 -21.27
CA MET A 1 5.18 11.83 -20.31
C MET A 1 6.38 10.98 -20.62
N LYS A 2 7.46 11.62 -21.08
CA LYS A 2 8.75 10.98 -21.31
C LYS A 2 9.57 10.95 -20.01
N ILE A 3 10.15 9.79 -19.69
CA ILE A 3 11.06 9.66 -18.54
C ILE A 3 12.31 10.55 -18.78
N PRO A 4 12.73 11.37 -17.80
CA PRO A 4 13.91 12.22 -17.95
C PRO A 4 15.18 11.40 -18.23
N ALA A 5 15.96 11.82 -19.23
CA ALA A 5 17.24 11.17 -19.57
C ALA A 5 18.32 11.39 -18.49
N GLN A 6 18.24 12.49 -17.75
CA GLN A 6 19.03 12.77 -16.56
C GLN A 6 18.08 13.02 -15.38
N PRO A 7 17.71 11.96 -14.64
CA PRO A 7 16.93 12.08 -13.42
C PRO A 7 17.61 13.00 -12.41
N LYS A 8 16.82 13.77 -11.66
CA LYS A 8 17.29 14.58 -10.53
C LYS A 8 16.52 14.24 -9.26
N VAL A 9 17.25 14.11 -8.16
CA VAL A 9 16.72 13.93 -6.80
C VAL A 9 17.31 14.99 -5.89
N ILE A 10 16.44 15.71 -5.18
CA ILE A 10 16.81 16.84 -4.31
C ILE A 10 16.55 16.43 -2.86
N LEU A 11 17.59 16.51 -2.01
CA LEU A 11 17.53 16.21 -0.59
C LEU A 11 17.51 17.53 0.21
N ARG A 12 16.42 17.79 0.94
CA ARG A 12 16.25 19.00 1.74
C ARG A 12 16.07 18.69 3.22
N SER A 13 16.75 19.44 4.09
CA SER A 13 16.63 19.30 5.54
C SER A 13 15.34 19.94 6.06
N CYS A 14 14.48 19.16 6.73
CA CYS A 14 13.25 19.64 7.33
C CYS A 14 12.90 18.80 8.56
N ARG A 15 12.93 19.40 9.75
CA ARG A 15 12.79 18.67 11.03
C ARG A 15 11.41 18.82 11.67
N ASP A 16 10.59 19.70 11.13
CA ASP A 16 9.29 20.09 11.67
C ASP A 16 8.23 20.12 10.58
N TYR A 17 6.98 19.91 10.98
CA TYR A 17 5.83 19.94 10.10
C TYR A 17 5.24 21.36 9.99
N ASP A 18 6.07 22.35 9.65
CA ASP A 18 5.62 23.73 9.38
C ASP A 18 5.21 23.89 7.89
N PRO A 19 3.92 24.10 7.56
CA PRO A 19 3.47 24.22 6.19
C PRO A 19 4.15 25.32 5.37
N GLU A 20 4.54 26.46 5.94
CA GLU A 20 5.20 27.54 5.17
C GLU A 20 6.63 27.17 4.79
N ARG A 21 7.37 26.57 5.73
CA ARG A 21 8.70 26.04 5.45
C ARG A 21 8.64 24.95 4.38
N ILE A 22 7.70 24.01 4.51
CA ILE A 22 7.50 22.94 3.52
C ILE A 22 7.15 23.54 2.16
N ARG A 23 6.20 24.49 2.10
CA ARG A 23 5.84 25.21 0.88
C ARG A 23 7.05 25.83 0.20
N THR A 24 7.93 26.49 0.97
CA THR A 24 9.15 27.10 0.43
C THR A 24 10.09 26.05 -0.17
N ILE A 25 10.35 24.96 0.58
CA ILE A 25 11.20 23.85 0.12
C ILE A 25 10.65 23.23 -1.17
N ILE A 26 9.35 22.95 -1.22
CA ILE A 26 8.71 22.34 -2.39
C ILE A 26 8.73 23.29 -3.59
N ARG A 27 8.49 24.59 -3.37
CA ARG A 27 8.53 25.60 -4.44
C ARG A 27 9.91 25.71 -5.06
N GLU A 28 10.95 25.79 -4.25
CA GLU A 28 12.35 25.81 -4.72
C GLU A 28 12.71 24.51 -5.47
N GLY A 29 12.23 23.36 -4.98
CA GLY A 29 12.44 22.08 -5.67
C GLY A 29 11.77 22.02 -7.05
N LEU A 30 10.54 22.54 -7.16
CA LEU A 30 9.84 22.67 -8.45
C LEU A 30 10.58 23.63 -9.40
N GLU A 31 11.09 24.75 -8.89
CA GLU A 31 11.90 25.70 -9.65
C GLU A 31 13.23 25.06 -10.13
N GLU A 32 13.94 24.34 -9.26
CA GLU A 32 15.21 23.65 -9.56
C GLU A 32 15.05 22.50 -10.58
N LEU A 33 13.87 21.86 -10.60
CA LEU A 33 13.51 20.84 -11.59
C LEU A 33 12.95 21.46 -12.89
N GLY A 34 12.71 22.77 -12.93
CA GLY A 34 12.11 23.45 -14.08
C GLY A 34 10.65 23.04 -14.33
N LEU A 35 9.94 22.59 -13.30
CA LEU A 35 8.58 22.06 -13.42
C LEU A 35 7.55 23.17 -13.19
N ARG A 36 6.50 23.15 -14.01
CA ARG A 36 5.32 24.02 -13.87
C ARG A 36 4.07 23.15 -13.96
N PRO A 37 3.23 23.09 -12.91
CA PRO A 37 1.95 22.38 -12.98
C PRO A 37 1.06 22.95 -14.09
N PHE A 38 0.30 22.06 -14.74
CA PHE A 38 -0.58 22.42 -15.86
C PHE A 38 -1.73 21.43 -15.98
N GLY A 39 -2.76 21.80 -16.74
CA GLY A 39 -3.95 20.99 -16.99
C GLY A 39 -4.59 20.53 -15.69
N ARG A 40 -5.06 19.28 -15.69
CA ARG A 40 -5.53 18.60 -14.49
C ARG A 40 -4.35 18.14 -13.66
N THR A 41 -4.05 18.89 -12.60
CA THR A 41 -3.01 18.54 -11.64
C THR A 41 -3.59 17.73 -10.49
N LEU A 42 -3.10 16.49 -10.33
CA LEU A 42 -3.55 15.57 -9.29
C LEU A 42 -2.40 15.23 -8.33
N VAL A 43 -2.62 15.47 -7.05
CA VAL A 43 -1.72 15.06 -5.96
C VAL A 43 -2.23 13.78 -5.32
N LYS A 44 -1.36 12.77 -5.22
CA LYS A 44 -1.66 11.49 -4.59
C LYS A 44 -0.88 11.34 -3.28
N PRO A 45 -1.48 11.58 -2.09
CA PRO A 45 -0.83 11.32 -0.81
C PRO A 45 -0.89 9.86 -0.40
N ASN A 46 0.10 9.34 0.35
CA ASN A 46 -0.03 8.01 0.94
C ASN A 46 -0.83 8.05 2.25
N LEU A 47 -2.15 7.83 2.20
CA LEU A 47 -2.99 7.85 3.41
C LEU A 47 -3.21 6.49 4.07
N VAL A 48 -3.42 5.41 3.30
CA VAL A 48 -3.54 4.01 3.75
C VAL A 48 -4.48 3.75 4.96
N ALA A 49 -4.11 4.16 6.16
CA ALA A 49 -4.87 4.19 7.40
C ALA A 49 -4.38 5.38 8.24
N ALA A 50 -5.29 6.02 8.98
CA ALA A 50 -4.96 7.18 9.81
C ALA A 50 -5.82 7.19 11.08
N GLY A 51 -5.44 8.04 12.03
CA GLY A 51 -6.11 8.19 13.34
C GLY A 51 -5.22 7.75 14.50
N PRO A 52 -5.77 7.71 15.73
CA PRO A 52 -4.99 7.44 16.95
C PRO A 52 -4.24 6.10 16.95
N LEU A 53 -4.77 5.08 16.26
CA LEU A 53 -4.11 3.77 16.12
C LEU A 53 -3.01 3.76 15.04
N PHE A 54 -3.03 4.71 14.11
CA PHE A 54 -2.12 4.73 12.96
C PHE A 54 -1.45 6.11 12.81
N PRO A 55 -0.81 6.66 13.86
CA PRO A 55 -0.35 8.05 13.87
C PRO A 55 0.76 8.36 12.85
N PHE A 56 1.49 7.34 12.39
CA PHE A 56 2.67 7.47 11.54
C PHE A 56 2.57 6.73 10.20
N ALA A 57 1.42 6.12 9.90
CA ALA A 57 1.24 5.28 8.71
C ALA A 57 1.11 6.06 7.38
N TYR A 58 0.92 7.38 7.48
CA TYR A 58 0.44 8.22 6.40
C TYR A 58 1.26 9.51 6.22
N THR A 59 1.16 10.09 5.01
CA THR A 59 1.68 11.42 4.67
C THR A 59 0.92 12.49 5.45
N ARG A 60 1.62 13.27 6.27
CA ARG A 60 1.02 14.27 7.15
C ARG A 60 0.28 15.38 6.38
N PRO A 61 -0.88 15.88 6.88
CA PRO A 61 -1.63 16.94 6.21
C PRO A 61 -0.84 18.25 6.11
N GLU A 62 0.04 18.54 7.06
CA GLU A 62 0.91 19.71 7.05
C GLU A 62 1.89 19.67 5.88
N PHE A 63 2.43 18.49 5.59
CA PHE A 63 3.26 18.25 4.40
C PHE A 63 2.44 18.42 3.12
N GLY A 64 1.24 17.84 3.07
CA GLY A 64 0.29 18.00 1.97
C GLY A 64 -0.09 19.46 1.71
N GLU A 65 -0.33 20.25 2.76
CA GLU A 65 -0.62 21.68 2.67
C GLU A 65 0.54 22.42 2.00
N GLY A 66 1.78 22.18 2.46
CA GLY A 66 2.97 22.78 1.86
C GLY A 66 3.13 22.44 0.38
N VAL A 67 2.95 21.17 0.00
CA VAL A 67 3.00 20.73 -1.41
C VAL A 67 1.92 21.39 -2.25
N LEU A 68 0.66 21.33 -1.82
CA LEU A 68 -0.47 21.87 -2.59
C LEU A 68 -0.36 23.39 -2.80
N ARG A 69 0.10 24.11 -1.78
CA ARG A 69 0.30 25.56 -1.87
C ARG A 69 1.49 25.91 -2.76
N ALA A 70 2.59 25.16 -2.68
CA ALA A 70 3.73 25.35 -3.57
C ALA A 70 3.37 25.11 -5.04
N LEU A 71 2.60 24.05 -5.33
CA LEU A 71 2.08 23.77 -6.68
C LEU A 71 1.21 24.92 -7.19
N ARG A 72 0.41 25.54 -6.31
CA ARG A 72 -0.38 26.73 -6.65
C ARG A 72 0.47 27.97 -6.88
N ASP A 73 1.56 28.15 -6.16
CA ASP A 73 2.48 29.30 -6.32
C ASP A 73 3.19 29.29 -7.66
N VAL A 74 3.67 28.12 -8.10
CA VAL A 74 4.35 27.97 -9.39
C VAL A 74 3.39 27.67 -10.53
N GLY A 75 2.17 27.24 -10.20
CA GLY A 75 1.10 27.00 -11.15
C GLY A 75 0.66 28.32 -11.78
N GLY A 76 0.48 28.31 -13.10
CA GLY A 76 -0.03 29.45 -13.85
C GLY A 76 -1.46 29.24 -14.31
N SER A 77 -1.89 30.09 -15.24
CA SER A 77 -3.19 29.97 -15.92
C SER A 77 -3.36 28.66 -16.72
N SER A 78 -2.26 27.94 -16.97
CA SER A 78 -2.27 26.63 -17.61
C SER A 78 -2.81 25.51 -16.71
N MET A 79 -2.81 25.68 -15.38
CA MET A 79 -3.37 24.71 -14.44
C MET A 79 -4.88 24.92 -14.33
N THR A 80 -5.67 23.98 -14.86
CA THR A 80 -7.13 24.08 -14.92
C THR A 80 -7.82 23.45 -13.72
N GLU A 81 -7.14 22.54 -13.02
CA GLU A 81 -7.61 21.90 -11.79
C GLU A 81 -6.44 21.56 -10.88
N LEU A 82 -6.62 21.75 -9.56
CA LEU A 82 -5.76 21.19 -8.53
C LEU A 82 -6.61 20.33 -7.59
N ALA A 83 -6.26 19.04 -7.48
CA ALA A 83 -6.98 18.11 -6.63
C ALA A 83 -6.03 17.17 -5.88
N ALA A 84 -6.52 16.59 -4.79
CA ALA A 84 -5.87 15.50 -4.06
C ALA A 84 -6.74 14.24 -4.08
N GLY A 85 -6.14 13.07 -4.32
CA GLY A 85 -6.90 11.82 -4.41
C GLY A 85 -6.16 10.58 -3.98
N GLU A 86 -6.87 9.62 -3.39
CA GLU A 86 -6.31 8.36 -2.90
C GLU A 86 -7.34 7.22 -2.90
N ARG A 87 -6.85 5.97 -2.91
CA ARG A 87 -7.59 4.77 -2.46
C ARG A 87 -6.87 4.16 -1.26
N CYS A 88 -7.46 4.29 -0.08
CA CYS A 88 -6.87 3.80 1.17
C CYS A 88 -6.99 2.28 1.34
N GLY A 89 -6.64 1.75 2.53
CA GLY A 89 -6.56 0.32 2.81
C GLY A 89 -7.77 -0.50 2.35
N ILE A 90 -7.52 -1.77 2.04
CA ILE A 90 -8.53 -2.71 1.55
C ILE A 90 -9.68 -2.78 2.55
N THR A 91 -10.92 -2.73 2.07
CA THR A 91 -12.18 -2.66 2.85
C THR A 91 -12.39 -1.40 3.70
N VAL A 92 -11.42 -0.48 3.75
CA VAL A 92 -11.55 0.79 4.47
C VAL A 92 -12.07 1.87 3.51
N PRO A 93 -13.19 2.55 3.80
CA PRO A 93 -13.61 3.70 3.01
C PRO A 93 -12.54 4.80 3.09
N THR A 94 -12.09 5.31 1.95
CA THR A 94 -11.04 6.34 1.88
C THR A 94 -11.45 7.62 2.61
N ARG A 95 -12.77 7.90 2.68
CA ARG A 95 -13.34 8.95 3.54
C ARG A 95 -12.88 8.88 5.00
N VAL A 96 -12.69 7.70 5.57
CA VAL A 96 -12.19 7.55 6.95
C VAL A 96 -10.78 8.11 7.05
N ALA A 97 -9.86 7.64 6.20
CA ALA A 97 -8.47 8.04 6.25
C ALA A 97 -8.28 9.54 5.97
N PHE A 98 -9.02 10.12 5.02
CA PHE A 98 -8.98 11.57 4.77
C PHE A 98 -9.43 12.40 5.98
N ARG A 99 -10.47 11.95 6.69
CA ARG A 99 -10.93 12.63 7.91
C ARG A 99 -9.92 12.46 9.06
N GLU A 100 -9.57 11.22 9.39
CA GLU A 100 -8.74 10.89 10.55
C GLU A 100 -7.29 11.37 10.41
N SER A 101 -6.80 11.55 9.18
CA SER A 101 -5.47 12.15 8.92
C SER A 101 -5.46 13.67 9.02
N GLY A 102 -6.63 14.33 9.13
CA GLY A 102 -6.74 15.79 9.07
C GLY A 102 -6.70 16.38 7.65
N TRP A 103 -6.53 15.57 6.61
CA TRP A 103 -6.52 16.04 5.22
C TRP A 103 -7.83 16.69 4.80
N ASP A 104 -8.99 16.17 5.19
CA ASP A 104 -10.28 16.79 4.86
C ASP A 104 -10.38 18.24 5.37
N ALA A 105 -9.95 18.47 6.61
CA ALA A 105 -9.94 19.81 7.21
C ALA A 105 -8.95 20.73 6.48
N MET A 106 -7.75 20.22 6.18
CA MET A 106 -6.71 20.95 5.46
C MET A 106 -7.16 21.31 4.03
N LEU A 107 -7.66 20.35 3.25
CA LEU A 107 -8.13 20.57 1.87
C LEU A 107 -9.26 21.62 1.81
N LYS A 108 -10.17 21.59 2.79
CA LYS A 108 -11.22 22.60 2.92
C LYS A 108 -10.64 24.00 3.21
N LYS A 109 -9.64 24.11 4.09
CA LYS A 109 -8.98 25.38 4.44
C LYS A 109 -8.33 26.03 3.22
N ILE A 110 -7.71 25.25 2.33
CA ILE A 110 -6.99 25.77 1.17
C ILE A 110 -7.78 25.70 -0.15
N ASP A 111 -9.05 25.30 -0.09
CA ASP A 111 -9.95 25.11 -1.24
C ASP A 111 -9.32 24.22 -2.35
N VAL A 112 -9.08 22.96 -1.99
CA VAL A 112 -8.59 21.94 -2.94
C VAL A 112 -9.60 20.80 -3.01
N LYS A 113 -9.89 20.39 -4.25
CA LYS A 113 -10.83 19.31 -4.51
C LYS A 113 -10.27 17.96 -4.05
N ARG A 114 -11.15 17.11 -3.55
CA ARG A 114 -10.82 15.77 -3.06
C ARG A 114 -11.45 14.69 -3.92
N TYR A 115 -10.68 13.64 -4.20
CA TYR A 115 -11.13 12.42 -4.85
C TYR A 115 -10.97 11.20 -3.93
N CYS A 116 -12.08 10.54 -3.59
CA CYS A 116 -12.03 9.16 -3.09
C CYS A 116 -12.06 8.24 -4.29
N PHE A 117 -10.96 7.58 -4.61
CA PHE A 117 -10.83 6.84 -5.85
C PHE A 117 -11.85 5.69 -6.00
N GLU A 118 -12.31 5.08 -4.91
CA GLU A 118 -13.40 4.10 -4.93
C GLU A 118 -14.81 4.69 -5.17
N GLU A 119 -14.92 6.02 -5.24
CA GLU A 119 -16.14 6.76 -5.59
C GLU A 119 -16.13 7.26 -7.04
N GLU A 120 -14.98 7.15 -7.72
CA GLU A 120 -14.81 7.61 -9.09
C GLU A 120 -14.99 6.48 -10.09
N GLN A 121 -15.25 6.84 -11.35
CA GLN A 121 -15.31 5.88 -12.44
C GLN A 121 -13.94 5.20 -12.62
N GLN A 122 -13.93 3.88 -12.67
CA GLN A 122 -12.76 3.07 -12.99
C GLN A 122 -12.72 2.84 -14.50
N VAL A 123 -11.60 3.19 -15.12
CA VAL A 123 -11.38 3.14 -16.57
C VAL A 123 -10.27 2.15 -16.89
N GLU A 124 -10.39 1.49 -18.04
CA GLU A 124 -9.48 0.44 -18.49
C GLU A 124 -8.30 1.02 -19.28
N ILE A 125 -7.09 0.61 -18.89
CA ILE A 125 -5.83 0.99 -19.51
C ILE A 125 -5.19 -0.27 -20.09
N PRO A 126 -5.07 -0.38 -21.43
CA PRO A 126 -4.37 -1.49 -22.06
C PRO A 126 -2.88 -1.51 -21.70
N ILE A 127 -2.31 -2.71 -21.58
CA ILE A 127 -0.90 -2.98 -21.33
C ILE A 127 -0.39 -3.88 -22.45
N SER A 128 0.77 -3.57 -23.02
CA SER A 128 1.25 -4.23 -24.25
C SER A 128 2.65 -4.83 -24.15
N HIS A 129 3.39 -4.65 -23.05
CA HIS A 129 4.73 -5.23 -22.92
C HIS A 129 4.66 -6.77 -22.80
N PRO A 130 5.70 -7.51 -23.25
CA PRO A 130 5.64 -8.97 -23.39
C PRO A 130 5.46 -9.72 -22.07
N ASN A 131 6.01 -9.19 -20.97
CA ASN A 131 6.00 -9.85 -19.65
C ASN A 131 4.90 -9.33 -18.72
N ARG A 132 3.85 -8.71 -19.27
CA ARG A 132 2.72 -8.17 -18.49
C ARG A 132 1.96 -9.28 -17.80
N LEU A 133 1.49 -9.03 -16.58
CA LEU A 133 0.58 -9.92 -15.88
C LEU A 133 -0.78 -9.99 -16.58
N ARG A 134 -1.20 -8.87 -17.19
CA ARG A 134 -2.53 -8.68 -17.78
C ARG A 134 -2.49 -7.78 -19.01
N ASP A 135 -3.40 -8.00 -19.93
CA ASP A 135 -3.59 -7.15 -21.12
C ASP A 135 -4.15 -5.76 -20.80
N TYR A 136 -4.72 -5.58 -19.60
CA TYR A 136 -5.27 -4.30 -19.16
C TYR A 136 -5.35 -4.22 -17.64
N LEU A 137 -5.38 -2.97 -17.15
CA LEU A 137 -5.56 -2.63 -15.75
C LEU A 137 -6.65 -1.57 -15.61
N PHE A 138 -7.40 -1.61 -14.51
CA PHE A 138 -8.34 -0.55 -14.17
C PHE A 138 -7.71 0.45 -13.19
N THR A 139 -8.01 1.73 -13.40
CA THR A 139 -7.59 2.85 -12.55
C THR A 139 -8.72 3.88 -12.44
N PRO A 140 -8.79 4.70 -11.38
CA PRO A 140 -9.72 5.83 -11.31
C PRO A 140 -9.49 6.82 -12.45
N GLU A 141 -10.58 7.34 -13.02
CA GLU A 141 -10.56 8.33 -14.10
C GLU A 141 -9.70 9.57 -13.77
N PRO A 142 -9.72 10.14 -12.54
CA PRO A 142 -8.87 11.28 -12.24
C PRO A 142 -7.38 10.99 -12.38
N VAL A 143 -6.96 9.74 -12.13
CA VAL A 143 -5.58 9.30 -12.34
C VAL A 143 -5.28 9.18 -13.83
N ALA A 144 -6.16 8.50 -14.60
CA ALA A 144 -5.97 8.32 -16.04
C ALA A 144 -5.95 9.64 -16.83
N ARG A 145 -6.66 10.66 -16.35
CA ARG A 145 -6.77 11.97 -16.97
C ARG A 145 -5.81 13.02 -16.41
N ALA A 146 -4.94 12.67 -15.46
CA ALA A 146 -3.98 13.61 -14.92
C ALA A 146 -3.03 14.09 -16.02
N ASP A 147 -2.90 15.41 -16.16
CA ASP A 147 -1.92 16.02 -17.06
C ASP A 147 -0.59 16.21 -16.34
N PHE A 148 -0.67 16.63 -15.07
CA PHE A 148 0.46 16.74 -14.17
C PHE A 148 0.18 15.93 -12.91
N PHE A 149 0.83 14.77 -12.79
CA PHE A 149 0.65 13.88 -11.66
C PHE A 149 1.75 14.10 -10.62
N VAL A 150 1.37 14.28 -9.36
CA VAL A 150 2.27 14.46 -8.23
C VAL A 150 2.08 13.32 -7.24
N ASN A 151 3.16 12.58 -6.96
CA ASN A 151 3.12 11.51 -5.96
C ASN A 151 3.71 12.02 -4.63
N CYS A 152 2.95 11.89 -3.55
CA CYS A 152 3.35 12.31 -2.20
C CYS A 152 3.38 11.13 -1.22
N PRO A 153 4.33 10.19 -1.40
CA PRO A 153 4.40 9.02 -0.54
C PRO A 153 4.84 9.35 0.90
N LYS A 154 4.73 8.35 1.78
CA LYS A 154 5.33 8.35 3.11
C LYS A 154 6.63 7.56 3.06
N PHE A 155 7.71 8.08 3.65
CA PHE A 155 8.97 7.36 3.76
C PHE A 155 8.83 6.25 4.81
N LYS A 156 8.55 5.02 4.38
CA LYS A 156 8.39 3.89 5.30
C LYS A 156 8.77 2.54 4.70
N ALA A 157 9.18 1.64 5.58
CA ALA A 157 9.37 0.23 5.30
C ALA A 157 8.04 -0.45 4.89
N HIS A 158 8.14 -1.66 4.34
CA HIS A 158 6.98 -2.45 3.96
C HIS A 158 7.22 -3.95 4.20
N PRO A 159 6.27 -4.68 4.85
CA PRO A 159 6.42 -6.13 5.11
C PRO A 159 6.33 -7.04 3.87
N TRP A 160 6.02 -6.50 2.69
CA TRP A 160 5.80 -7.29 1.47
C TRP A 160 6.83 -7.02 0.37
N THR A 161 7.39 -5.81 0.37
CA THR A 161 8.20 -5.30 -0.75
C THR A 161 9.43 -4.55 -0.25
N THR A 162 9.83 -4.79 1.00
CA THR A 162 10.93 -4.10 1.72
C THR A 162 10.62 -2.63 2.07
N VAL A 163 10.18 -1.83 1.10
CA VAL A 163 9.90 -0.39 1.21
C VAL A 163 8.57 0.00 0.55
N THR A 164 8.01 1.15 0.95
CA THR A 164 6.79 1.73 0.36
C THR A 164 7.09 2.75 -0.74
N PHE A 165 7.92 3.76 -0.46
CA PHE A 165 8.32 4.87 -1.33
C PHE A 165 7.32 5.23 -2.47
N SER A 166 7.81 5.54 -3.68
CA SER A 166 6.98 6.08 -4.75
C SER A 166 6.31 4.99 -5.59
N LEU A 167 7.07 3.96 -6.01
CA LEU A 167 6.56 2.88 -6.87
C LEU A 167 5.46 2.08 -6.15
N LYS A 168 5.72 1.58 -4.93
CA LYS A 168 4.75 0.76 -4.19
C LYS A 168 3.51 1.55 -3.74
N ALA A 169 3.60 2.88 -3.61
CA ALA A 169 2.41 3.73 -3.39
C ALA A 169 1.37 3.65 -4.52
N TYR A 170 1.74 3.18 -5.72
CA TYR A 170 0.81 3.00 -6.84
C TYR A 170 -0.22 1.90 -6.62
N ILE A 171 -0.05 0.99 -5.66
CA ILE A 171 -1.15 0.10 -5.24
C ILE A 171 -2.42 0.91 -4.88
N GLY A 172 -2.23 2.16 -4.44
CA GLY A 172 -3.27 3.16 -4.19
C GLY A 172 -3.99 3.73 -5.42
N ILE A 173 -3.61 3.37 -6.66
CA ILE A 173 -4.32 3.79 -7.89
C ILE A 173 -5.26 2.71 -8.41
N GLN A 174 -5.49 1.65 -7.65
CA GLN A 174 -6.47 0.61 -7.96
C GLN A 174 -7.52 0.51 -6.86
N ASP A 175 -8.79 0.32 -7.24
CA ASP A 175 -9.87 -0.09 -6.35
C ASP A 175 -9.65 -1.52 -5.81
N ASP A 176 -10.29 -1.86 -4.69
CA ASP A 176 -10.08 -3.13 -3.97
C ASP A 176 -10.26 -4.36 -4.86
N ARG A 177 -11.26 -4.33 -5.76
CA ARG A 177 -11.57 -5.45 -6.66
C ARG A 177 -10.38 -5.80 -7.56
N HIS A 178 -9.60 -4.81 -7.98
CA HIS A 178 -8.45 -4.96 -8.89
C HIS A 178 -7.15 -5.04 -8.11
N ARG A 179 -7.10 -4.37 -6.95
CA ARG A 179 -5.95 -4.36 -6.06
C ARG A 179 -5.60 -5.74 -5.53
N LEU A 180 -6.58 -6.58 -5.20
CA LEU A 180 -6.35 -7.92 -4.64
C LEU A 180 -5.91 -8.96 -5.67
N ILE A 181 -6.20 -8.72 -6.95
CA ILE A 181 -5.74 -9.57 -8.04
C ILE A 181 -4.22 -9.46 -8.14
N ASP A 182 -3.49 -10.57 -8.20
CA ASP A 182 -2.01 -10.61 -8.22
C ASP A 182 -1.34 -9.94 -7.00
N HIS A 183 -2.06 -9.79 -5.88
CA HIS A 183 -1.50 -9.32 -4.61
C HIS A 183 -1.01 -10.51 -3.76
N ASP A 184 -0.07 -11.25 -4.32
CA ASP A 184 0.53 -12.46 -3.76
C ASP A 184 2.03 -12.48 -4.08
N HIS A 185 2.59 -13.63 -4.48
CA HIS A 185 3.98 -13.71 -4.92
C HIS A 185 4.26 -12.86 -6.16
N LYS A 186 3.25 -12.45 -6.94
CA LYS A 186 3.39 -11.56 -8.12
C LYS A 186 3.22 -10.06 -7.82
N LEU A 187 3.21 -9.68 -6.54
CA LEU A 187 2.98 -8.29 -6.14
C LEU A 187 4.02 -7.32 -6.73
N ASN A 188 5.28 -7.73 -6.87
CA ASN A 188 6.33 -6.86 -7.39
C ASN A 188 6.17 -6.58 -8.88
N GLU A 189 5.83 -7.61 -9.66
CA GLU A 189 5.50 -7.55 -11.08
C GLU A 189 4.29 -6.66 -11.31
N LYS A 190 3.27 -6.81 -10.46
CA LYS A 190 2.10 -5.94 -10.48
C LYS A 190 2.48 -4.46 -10.30
N ILE A 191 3.36 -4.14 -9.35
CA ILE A 191 3.80 -2.76 -9.11
C ILE A 191 4.57 -2.21 -10.32
N ALA A 192 5.35 -3.07 -11.00
CA ALA A 192 6.01 -2.71 -12.26
C ALA A 192 4.99 -2.45 -13.38
N ASP A 193 3.96 -3.29 -13.54
CA ASP A 193 2.90 -3.09 -14.54
C ASP A 193 2.11 -1.79 -14.31
N LEU A 194 1.89 -1.41 -13.04
CA LEU A 194 1.20 -0.15 -12.71
C LEU A 194 1.92 1.10 -13.24
N GLN A 195 3.22 1.01 -13.55
CA GLN A 195 3.99 2.11 -14.14
C GLN A 195 3.51 2.50 -15.53
N HIS A 196 2.85 1.59 -16.25
CA HIS A 196 2.28 1.85 -17.57
C HIS A 196 1.00 2.71 -17.54
N ILE A 197 0.41 2.93 -16.35
CA ILE A 197 -0.82 3.72 -16.17
C ILE A 197 -0.54 5.23 -16.13
N VAL A 198 0.46 5.66 -15.37
CA VAL A 198 0.77 7.08 -15.16
C VAL A 198 2.18 7.22 -14.60
N GLN A 199 2.91 8.26 -14.98
CA GLN A 199 4.20 8.61 -14.39
C GLN A 199 4.13 9.97 -13.71
N PRO A 200 4.74 10.14 -12.52
CA PRO A 200 4.68 11.40 -11.82
C PRO A 200 5.61 12.41 -12.51
N SER A 201 5.10 13.60 -12.79
CA SER A 201 5.95 14.73 -13.19
C SER A 201 6.80 15.21 -12.02
N PHE A 202 6.29 15.07 -10.79
CA PHE A 202 6.95 15.47 -9.57
C PHE A 202 6.65 14.49 -8.43
N ILE A 203 7.67 14.15 -7.66
CA ILE A 203 7.57 13.32 -6.46
C ILE A 203 8.07 14.15 -5.29
N ALA A 204 7.34 14.13 -4.18
CA ALA A 204 7.78 14.72 -2.92
C ALA A 204 7.39 13.80 -1.77
N ILE A 205 8.36 13.14 -1.14
CA ILE A 205 8.10 12.18 -0.05
C ILE A 205 8.16 12.87 1.31
N ASP A 206 7.20 12.53 2.17
CA ASP A 206 7.23 12.88 3.59
C ASP A 206 8.23 11.96 4.32
N ALA A 207 9.45 12.47 4.50
CA ALA A 207 10.56 11.83 5.21
C ALA A 207 10.95 12.59 6.49
N ILE A 208 10.08 13.46 7.01
CA ILE A 208 10.34 14.22 8.25
C ILE A 208 10.31 13.24 9.43
N THR A 209 9.20 12.53 9.60
CA THR A 209 9.11 11.33 10.42
C THR A 209 8.91 10.12 9.50
N ALA A 210 9.96 9.34 9.29
CA ALA A 210 9.89 8.07 8.57
C ALA A 210 9.24 6.96 9.42
N GLY A 211 8.95 5.81 8.80
CA GLY A 211 8.35 4.66 9.48
C GLY A 211 9.11 3.35 9.27
N GLU A 212 9.53 2.71 10.34
CA GLU A 212 10.29 1.44 10.31
C GLU A 212 9.39 0.21 10.47
N GLY A 213 9.89 -0.92 9.98
CA GLY A 213 9.35 -2.26 10.24
C GLY A 213 8.02 -2.60 9.56
N ARG A 214 6.94 -1.88 9.87
CA ARG A 214 5.57 -2.21 9.43
C ARG A 214 4.97 -1.12 8.56
N MET A 215 3.86 -1.40 7.88
CA MET A 215 3.24 -0.41 6.98
C MET A 215 2.06 0.35 7.59
N LEU A 216 1.26 -0.26 8.48
CA LEU A 216 0.15 0.41 9.17
C LEU A 216 0.58 0.86 10.57
N THR A 217 1.44 0.08 11.21
CA THR A 217 1.92 0.31 12.57
C THR A 217 3.44 0.56 12.62
N PRO A 218 4.00 1.43 11.75
CA PRO A 218 5.44 1.66 11.74
C PRO A 218 5.93 2.24 13.06
N THR A 219 7.16 1.87 13.44
CA THR A 219 7.88 2.60 14.49
C THR A 219 8.36 3.93 13.91
N PRO A 220 8.08 5.09 14.55
CA PRO A 220 8.48 6.38 14.00
C PRO A 220 10.01 6.55 14.06
N PHE A 221 10.59 7.06 12.97
CA PHE A 221 12.02 7.33 12.86
C PHE A 221 12.25 8.78 12.40
N PRO A 222 12.97 9.62 13.18
CA PRO A 222 13.09 11.05 12.90
C PRO A 222 14.16 11.35 11.83
N LEU A 223 13.87 11.00 10.57
CA LEU A 223 14.80 11.17 9.46
C LEU A 223 15.04 12.65 9.11
N GLY A 224 14.02 13.50 9.26
CA GLY A 224 14.15 14.96 9.16
C GLY A 224 14.48 15.46 7.75
N LEU A 225 13.89 14.83 6.72
CA LEU A 225 14.12 15.16 5.32
C LEU A 225 12.81 15.43 4.56
N ILE A 226 12.92 16.22 3.51
CA ILE A 226 12.00 16.22 2.38
C ILE A 226 12.83 15.84 1.16
N ILE A 227 12.39 14.81 0.43
CA ILE A 227 13.08 14.35 -0.76
C ILE A 227 12.15 14.56 -1.95
N MET A 228 12.69 15.16 -3.01
CA MET A 228 11.95 15.51 -4.22
C MET A 228 12.62 14.95 -5.46
N GLY A 229 11.87 14.67 -6.52
CA GLY A 229 12.46 14.23 -7.79
C GLY A 229 11.47 14.12 -8.94
N ASN A 230 11.98 13.77 -10.12
CA ASN A 230 11.24 13.77 -11.39
C ASN A 230 11.26 12.44 -12.16
N SER A 231 11.82 11.37 -11.57
CA SER A 231 11.84 10.02 -12.14
C SER A 231 11.67 9.00 -11.03
N GLN A 232 10.67 8.14 -11.16
CA GLN A 232 10.20 7.31 -10.06
C GLN A 232 11.20 6.24 -9.63
N VAL A 233 11.83 5.55 -10.59
CA VAL A 233 12.86 4.54 -10.30
C VAL A 233 14.11 5.18 -9.68
N ALA A 234 14.59 6.29 -10.25
CA ALA A 234 15.75 7.00 -9.73
C ALA A 234 15.51 7.55 -8.31
N PHE A 235 14.30 8.06 -8.07
CA PHE A 235 13.87 8.55 -6.77
C PHE A 235 13.88 7.46 -5.70
N ASP A 236 13.25 6.31 -5.99
CA ASP A 236 13.23 5.19 -5.05
C ASP A 236 14.62 4.59 -4.86
N ALA A 237 15.49 4.59 -5.88
CA ALA A 237 16.87 4.15 -5.78
C ALA A 237 17.71 5.00 -4.81
N VAL A 238 17.56 6.33 -4.86
CA VAL A 238 18.19 7.23 -3.89
C VAL A 238 17.61 7.00 -2.48
N CYS A 239 16.29 6.82 -2.35
CA CYS A 239 15.67 6.53 -1.05
C CYS A 239 16.15 5.21 -0.44
N CYS A 240 16.34 4.16 -1.26
CA CYS A 240 16.96 2.90 -0.83
C CYS A 240 18.40 3.10 -0.37
N SER A 241 19.20 3.85 -1.14
CA SER A 241 20.59 4.14 -0.79
C SER A 241 20.72 4.91 0.53
N ILE A 242 19.77 5.82 0.84
CA ILE A 242 19.72 6.54 2.12
C ILE A 242 19.64 5.57 3.30
N ILE A 243 18.84 4.50 3.21
CA ILE A 243 18.69 3.51 4.30
C ILE A 243 19.62 2.30 4.17
N GLY A 244 20.62 2.36 3.27
CA GLY A 244 21.58 1.28 3.07
C GLY A 244 21.00 0.02 2.41
N VAL A 245 19.93 0.15 1.64
CA VAL A 245 19.34 -0.95 0.85
C VAL A 245 19.82 -0.83 -0.59
N ASP A 246 20.26 -1.95 -1.18
CA ASP A 246 20.53 -2.03 -2.61
C ASP A 246 19.20 -1.94 -3.39
N PRO A 247 18.98 -0.94 -4.25
CA PRO A 247 17.75 -0.84 -5.02
C PRO A 247 17.53 -2.03 -5.97
N MET A 248 18.60 -2.72 -6.41
CA MET A 248 18.48 -3.92 -7.26
C MET A 248 17.96 -5.14 -6.49
N SER A 249 18.07 -5.16 -5.16
CA SER A 249 17.49 -6.21 -4.32
C SER A 249 16.01 -6.01 -4.01
N VAL A 250 15.40 -4.92 -4.51
CA VAL A 250 13.97 -4.63 -4.35
C VAL A 250 13.28 -4.85 -5.69
N ASP A 251 12.60 -5.99 -5.83
CA ASP A 251 12.15 -6.50 -7.13
C ASP A 251 11.34 -5.52 -7.96
N HIS A 252 10.35 -4.84 -7.39
CA HIS A 252 9.54 -3.87 -8.15
C HIS A 252 10.34 -2.65 -8.63
N ILE A 253 11.42 -2.26 -7.92
CA ILE A 253 12.33 -1.18 -8.35
C ILE A 253 13.17 -1.69 -9.52
N ARG A 254 13.78 -2.88 -9.37
CA ARG A 254 14.56 -3.55 -10.41
C ARG A 254 13.73 -3.75 -11.69
N LEU A 255 12.56 -4.38 -11.58
CA LEU A 255 11.66 -4.66 -12.71
C LEU A 255 11.23 -3.37 -13.41
N ALA A 256 10.85 -2.32 -12.67
CA ALA A 256 10.51 -1.03 -13.27
C ALA A 256 11.71 -0.39 -14.00
N SER A 257 12.93 -0.54 -13.49
CA SER A 257 14.15 -0.10 -14.18
C SER A 257 14.39 -0.90 -15.46
N GLU A 258 14.25 -2.22 -15.42
CA GLU A 258 14.40 -3.12 -16.58
C GLU A 258 13.35 -2.83 -17.67
N HIS A 259 12.15 -2.38 -17.28
CA HIS A 259 11.10 -1.94 -18.19
C HIS A 259 11.31 -0.52 -18.74
N GLY A 260 12.40 0.17 -18.37
CA GLY A 260 12.78 1.47 -18.91
C GLY A 260 12.12 2.68 -18.22
N PHE A 261 11.54 2.53 -17.03
CA PHE A 261 10.94 3.64 -16.28
C PHE A 261 11.95 4.53 -15.52
N GLY A 262 13.24 4.24 -15.66
CA GLY A 262 14.33 5.03 -15.10
C GLY A 262 15.55 4.16 -14.83
N THR A 263 16.39 4.57 -13.89
CA THR A 263 17.64 3.89 -13.57
C THR A 263 17.85 3.76 -12.07
N THR A 264 18.43 2.64 -11.64
CA THR A 264 18.91 2.42 -10.27
C THR A 264 20.37 2.83 -10.07
N ASP A 265 21.08 3.17 -11.15
CA ASP A 265 22.48 3.57 -11.14
C ASP A 265 22.63 5.01 -10.62
N LEU A 266 23.08 5.15 -9.37
CA LEU A 266 23.23 6.44 -8.70
C LEU A 266 24.17 7.40 -9.45
N SER A 267 25.13 6.89 -10.24
CA SER A 267 26.04 7.75 -11.02
C SER A 267 25.35 8.49 -12.16
N LYS A 268 24.16 8.03 -12.56
CA LYS A 268 23.31 8.64 -13.60
C LYS A 268 22.22 9.53 -13.03
N ILE A 269 22.20 9.72 -11.71
CA ILE A 269 21.20 10.52 -11.01
C ILE A 269 21.88 11.79 -10.48
N ALA A 270 21.38 12.95 -10.87
CA ALA A 270 21.81 14.20 -10.27
C ALA A 270 21.22 14.32 -8.86
N ILE A 271 22.05 14.15 -7.83
CA ILE A 271 21.66 14.31 -6.42
C ILE A 271 22.10 15.68 -5.94
N THR A 272 21.15 16.53 -5.55
CA THR A 272 21.37 17.92 -5.13
C THR A 272 20.64 18.24 -3.83
N GLY A 273 20.77 19.48 -3.34
CA GLY A 273 20.07 19.98 -2.16
C GLY A 273 21.02 20.48 -1.07
N ASP A 274 20.47 20.76 0.13
CA ASP A 274 21.23 21.24 1.29
C ASP A 274 21.69 20.11 2.22
N VAL A 275 21.36 18.87 1.87
CA VAL A 275 21.83 17.64 2.52
C VAL A 275 22.48 16.76 1.46
N THR A 276 23.70 16.31 1.72
CA THR A 276 24.38 15.34 0.86
C THR A 276 23.82 13.92 1.04
N LEU A 277 24.01 13.02 0.08
CA LEU A 277 23.60 11.62 0.23
C LEU A 277 24.27 10.98 1.46
N GLU A 278 25.56 11.26 1.70
CA GLU A 278 26.28 10.73 2.86
C GLU A 278 25.70 11.23 4.19
N GLU A 279 25.32 12.50 4.28
CA GLU A 279 24.65 13.03 5.47
C GLU A 279 23.25 12.43 5.66
N ALA A 280 22.50 12.22 4.59
CA ALA A 280 21.21 11.54 4.65
C ALA A 280 21.37 10.08 5.14
N GLN A 281 22.39 9.37 4.67
CA GLN A 281 22.74 8.03 5.14
C GLN A 281 23.11 8.02 6.63
N LYS A 282 23.91 9.00 7.08
CA LYS A 282 24.22 9.17 8.52
C LYS A 282 22.96 9.40 9.35
N ARG A 283 21.99 10.19 8.87
CA ARG A 283 20.69 10.40 9.55
C ARG A 283 19.84 9.14 9.60
N ALA A 284 19.92 8.32 8.55
CA ALA A 284 19.19 7.06 8.43
C ALA A 284 19.92 5.87 9.07
N ALA A 285 21.06 6.08 9.72
CA ALA A 285 21.82 5.01 10.35
C ALA A 285 20.96 4.25 11.37
N GLY A 286 20.91 2.92 11.21
CA GLY A 286 20.10 2.04 12.04
C GLY A 286 18.64 1.86 11.59
N PHE A 287 18.24 2.46 10.46
CA PHE A 287 16.88 2.30 9.92
C PHE A 287 16.53 0.82 9.67
N LYS A 288 15.41 0.35 10.23
CA LYS A 288 14.96 -1.05 10.10
C LYS A 288 13.90 -1.24 9.02
N VAL A 289 14.22 -2.08 8.04
CA VAL A 289 13.27 -2.56 7.02
C VAL A 289 12.29 -3.60 7.57
N GLY A 290 11.26 -3.93 6.79
CA GLY A 290 10.13 -4.76 7.22
C GLY A 290 10.13 -6.21 6.75
N LEU A 291 11.09 -6.62 5.92
CA LEU A 291 11.07 -7.94 5.29
C LEU A 291 11.59 -9.01 6.26
N ILE A 292 10.68 -9.65 7.00
CA ILE A 292 10.97 -10.70 7.99
C ILE A 292 10.10 -11.90 7.65
N ARG A 293 10.66 -13.11 7.65
CA ARG A 293 9.86 -14.32 7.49
C ARG A 293 8.96 -14.52 8.71
N VAL A 294 7.70 -14.83 8.48
CA VAL A 294 6.66 -15.03 9.51
C VAL A 294 7.07 -16.01 10.62
N GLU A 295 7.82 -17.05 10.30
CA GLU A 295 8.34 -18.01 11.28
C GLU A 295 9.31 -17.35 12.25
N LYS A 296 10.22 -16.51 11.71
CA LYS A 296 11.17 -15.74 12.51
C LYS A 296 10.46 -14.61 13.28
N TYR A 297 9.45 -13.99 12.69
CA TYR A 297 8.67 -12.92 13.31
C TYR A 297 8.00 -13.35 14.61
N PHE A 298 7.46 -14.57 14.64
CA PHE A 298 6.73 -15.11 15.79
C PHE A 298 7.58 -15.94 16.76
N GLU A 299 8.90 -16.03 16.55
CA GLU A 299 9.79 -16.74 17.45
C GLU A 299 9.68 -16.18 18.88
N GLY A 300 9.50 -17.08 19.86
CA GLY A 300 9.32 -16.69 21.27
C GLY A 300 7.92 -16.18 21.62
N THR A 301 6.97 -16.18 20.69
CA THR A 301 5.57 -15.79 20.96
C THR A 301 4.65 -17.00 21.15
N ASN A 302 3.37 -16.75 21.46
CA ASN A 302 2.34 -17.79 21.53
C ASN A 302 1.85 -18.24 20.14
N ILE A 303 2.35 -17.66 19.06
CA ILE A 303 2.04 -18.07 17.69
C ILE A 303 3.25 -18.84 17.13
N THR A 304 3.01 -20.00 16.52
CA THR A 304 4.02 -20.70 15.73
C THR A 304 3.58 -20.69 14.28
N ALA A 305 4.42 -20.17 13.40
CA ALA A 305 4.13 -20.10 11.99
C ALA A 305 4.90 -21.17 11.21
N TYR A 306 4.24 -21.71 10.20
CA TYR A 306 4.76 -22.69 9.27
C TYR A 306 4.50 -22.15 7.87
N ALA A 307 5.55 -21.90 7.09
CA ALA A 307 5.37 -21.43 5.72
C ALA A 307 6.21 -22.27 4.76
N GLY A 308 5.57 -22.73 3.69
CA GLY A 308 6.24 -23.33 2.55
C GLY A 308 6.00 -22.54 1.26
N PRO A 309 6.52 -23.05 0.12
CA PRO A 309 6.43 -22.37 -1.16
C PRO A 309 4.97 -22.12 -1.59
N PRO A 310 4.70 -21.01 -2.31
CA PRO A 310 3.47 -20.82 -3.06
C PRO A 310 3.31 -21.86 -4.20
N PRO A 311 2.12 -21.99 -4.81
CA PRO A 311 1.80 -23.08 -5.73
C PRO A 311 2.52 -23.03 -7.09
N GLU A 312 3.03 -21.86 -7.50
CA GLU A 312 3.76 -21.69 -8.76
C GLU A 312 5.25 -21.90 -8.51
N ALA A 313 5.90 -22.78 -9.30
CA ALA A 313 7.29 -23.16 -9.06
C ALA A 313 8.26 -21.98 -9.24
N GLU A 314 7.94 -21.00 -10.11
CA GLU A 314 8.77 -19.81 -10.32
C GLU A 314 8.67 -18.80 -9.16
N ALA A 315 7.73 -18.97 -8.24
CA ALA A 315 7.44 -18.03 -7.17
C ALA A 315 8.35 -18.17 -5.93
N GLY A 316 9.36 -19.03 -6.02
CA GLY A 316 10.37 -19.23 -4.98
C GLY A 316 9.85 -20.00 -3.76
N GLU A 317 10.58 -19.90 -2.66
CA GLU A 317 10.32 -20.68 -1.44
C GLU A 317 9.32 -20.02 -0.48
N TYR A 318 8.88 -18.78 -0.77
CA TYR A 318 8.07 -18.00 0.17
C TYR A 318 7.25 -16.89 -0.53
N CYS A 319 5.98 -16.76 -0.15
CA CYS A 319 5.11 -15.71 -0.67
C CYS A 319 5.22 -14.41 0.15
N TRP A 320 6.00 -13.45 -0.35
CA TRP A 320 6.19 -12.15 0.31
C TRP A 320 5.00 -11.20 0.20
N GLY A 321 4.23 -11.22 -0.90
CA GLY A 321 3.13 -10.25 -1.10
C GLY A 321 1.77 -10.65 -0.54
N GLY A 322 1.69 -11.78 0.18
CA GLY A 322 0.43 -12.41 0.56
C GLY A 322 0.11 -12.43 2.06
N CYS A 323 -0.47 -13.55 2.49
CA CYS A 323 -0.97 -13.78 3.85
C CYS A 323 0.08 -13.67 4.97
N PRO A 324 1.35 -14.09 4.80
CA PRO A 324 2.33 -14.03 5.88
C PRO A 324 2.60 -12.61 6.40
N GLY A 325 2.93 -11.65 5.52
CA GLY A 325 3.10 -10.27 5.97
C GLY A 325 1.80 -9.63 6.50
N ALA A 326 0.63 -10.15 6.08
CA ALA A 326 -0.66 -9.68 6.58
C ALA A 326 -0.94 -10.15 8.02
N ILE A 327 -0.49 -11.35 8.44
CA ILE A 327 -0.63 -11.76 9.85
C ILE A 327 0.27 -10.94 10.78
N GLU A 328 1.46 -10.59 10.30
CA GLU A 328 2.41 -9.78 11.05
C GLU A 328 1.85 -8.37 11.29
N GLU A 329 1.20 -7.77 10.30
CA GLU A 329 0.52 -6.49 10.49
C GLU A 329 -0.73 -6.64 11.40
N ALA A 330 -1.47 -7.75 11.27
CA ALA A 330 -2.65 -8.00 12.10
C ALA A 330 -2.33 -8.09 13.59
N ILE A 331 -1.25 -8.78 13.97
CA ILE A 331 -0.84 -8.87 15.38
C ILE A 331 -0.34 -7.52 15.91
N GLU A 332 0.33 -6.71 15.10
CA GLU A 332 0.79 -5.38 15.52
C GLU A 332 -0.36 -4.40 15.75
N ILE A 333 -1.41 -4.44 14.91
CA ILE A 333 -2.64 -3.68 15.17
C ILE A 333 -3.19 -4.03 16.56
N LEU A 334 -3.20 -5.31 16.91
CA LEU A 334 -3.68 -5.77 18.21
C LEU A 334 -2.76 -5.31 19.35
N ARG A 335 -1.43 -5.42 19.20
CA ARG A 335 -0.45 -4.91 20.19
C ARG A 335 -0.52 -3.40 20.38
N VAL A 336 -0.86 -2.64 19.34
CA VAL A 336 -1.10 -1.20 19.45
C VAL A 336 -2.38 -0.93 20.23
N PHE A 337 -3.47 -1.64 19.92
CA PHE A 337 -4.79 -1.45 20.51
C PHE A 337 -4.92 -1.99 21.96
N ASP A 338 -4.32 -3.13 22.25
CA ASP A 338 -4.34 -3.82 23.53
C ASP A 338 -2.92 -4.30 23.87
N LYS A 339 -2.25 -3.58 24.79
CA LYS A 339 -0.85 -3.85 25.18
C LYS A 339 -0.64 -5.22 25.82
N GLU A 340 -1.71 -5.88 26.27
CA GLU A 340 -1.67 -7.23 26.84
C GLU A 340 -1.92 -8.31 25.78
N THR A 341 -1.90 -7.97 24.49
CA THR A 341 -2.18 -8.90 23.38
C THR A 341 -1.38 -10.19 23.47
N ASP A 342 -0.07 -10.12 23.67
CA ASP A 342 0.77 -11.33 23.70
C ASP A 342 0.43 -12.25 24.88
N LYS A 343 0.08 -11.68 26.05
CA LYS A 343 -0.35 -12.46 27.23
C LYS A 343 -1.72 -13.11 27.04
N LYS A 344 -2.62 -12.42 26.32
CA LYS A 344 -3.99 -12.88 26.06
C LYS A 344 -4.05 -13.83 24.86
N MET A 345 -3.06 -13.81 23.98
CA MET A 345 -3.02 -14.70 22.82
C MET A 345 -2.81 -16.14 23.27
N PRO A 346 -3.74 -17.07 23.00
CA PRO A 346 -3.54 -18.48 23.32
C PRO A 346 -2.47 -19.09 22.40
N ARG A 347 -2.01 -20.30 22.74
CA ARG A 347 -1.11 -21.05 21.86
C ARG A 347 -1.81 -21.36 20.53
N LEU A 348 -1.19 -20.94 19.44
CA LEU A 348 -1.77 -20.94 18.10
C LEU A 348 -0.72 -21.37 17.06
N HIS A 349 -1.15 -22.18 16.10
CA HIS A 349 -0.36 -22.60 14.94
C HIS A 349 -0.97 -21.98 13.69
N VAL A 350 -0.15 -21.37 12.83
CA VAL A 350 -0.59 -20.77 11.57
C VAL A 350 0.22 -21.33 10.41
N VAL A 351 -0.46 -21.75 9.34
CA VAL A 351 0.15 -22.49 8.23
C VAL A 351 -0.14 -21.79 6.91
N PHE A 352 0.89 -21.62 6.09
CA PHE A 352 0.83 -20.95 4.79
C PHE A 352 1.54 -21.78 3.71
N GLY A 353 1.02 -21.72 2.48
CA GLY A 353 1.63 -22.38 1.32
C GLY A 353 1.67 -23.90 1.42
N LYS A 354 2.50 -24.51 0.58
CA LYS A 354 2.72 -25.96 0.60
C LYS A 354 3.72 -26.33 1.70
N TYR A 355 3.24 -26.80 2.84
CA TYR A 355 4.09 -27.19 3.94
C TYR A 355 4.15 -28.72 4.01
N ASP A 356 5.35 -29.30 4.08
CA ASP A 356 5.55 -30.76 4.12
C ASP A 356 6.00 -31.26 5.51
N GLY A 357 6.19 -30.35 6.47
CA GLY A 357 6.63 -30.68 7.82
C GLY A 357 5.49 -31.03 8.79
N ASP A 358 5.89 -31.48 9.98
CA ASP A 358 4.96 -31.79 11.06
C ASP A 358 4.48 -30.52 11.79
N ILE A 359 3.23 -30.56 12.27
CA ILE A 359 2.65 -29.51 13.11
C ILE A 359 2.48 -30.08 14.52
N ASP A 360 3.36 -29.69 15.43
CA ASP A 360 3.34 -30.10 16.84
C ASP A 360 2.29 -29.32 17.65
N ALA A 361 1.02 -29.45 17.26
CA ALA A 361 -0.11 -28.86 17.98
C ALA A 361 -0.64 -29.84 19.04
N LYS A 362 -0.74 -29.37 20.29
CA LYS A 362 -1.24 -30.16 21.43
C LYS A 362 -2.77 -30.11 21.54
N PRO A 363 -3.39 -31.02 22.32
CA PRO A 363 -4.84 -30.97 22.55
C PRO A 363 -5.28 -29.61 23.11
N GLY A 364 -6.27 -28.99 22.45
CA GLY A 364 -6.79 -27.66 22.80
C GLY A 364 -6.06 -26.48 22.14
N GLU A 365 -4.92 -26.72 21.47
CA GLU A 365 -4.24 -25.70 20.66
C GLU A 365 -4.88 -25.64 19.27
N LYS A 366 -5.06 -24.42 18.74
CA LYS A 366 -5.68 -24.20 17.43
C LYS A 366 -4.64 -24.23 16.31
N VAL A 367 -5.03 -24.78 15.17
CA VAL A 367 -4.27 -24.73 13.92
C VAL A 367 -5.11 -24.01 12.86
N ILE A 368 -4.57 -22.92 12.29
CA ILE A 368 -5.22 -22.16 11.23
C ILE A 368 -4.39 -22.26 9.95
N PHE A 369 -5.02 -22.79 8.91
CA PHE A 369 -4.50 -22.79 7.55
C PHE A 369 -4.99 -21.53 6.84
N ILE A 370 -4.06 -20.65 6.43
CA ILE A 370 -4.38 -19.34 5.90
C ILE A 370 -3.97 -19.24 4.43
N GLY A 371 -4.95 -19.08 3.57
CA GLY A 371 -4.80 -18.84 2.15
C GLY A 371 -5.20 -20.03 1.28
N ASP A 372 -5.59 -19.74 0.04
CA ASP A 372 -5.98 -20.77 -0.92
C ASP A 372 -4.80 -21.64 -1.36
N CYS A 373 -3.56 -21.14 -1.23
CA CYS A 373 -2.33 -21.87 -1.54
C CYS A 373 -1.95 -22.98 -0.56
N VAL A 374 -2.65 -23.10 0.57
CA VAL A 374 -2.32 -24.13 1.57
C VAL A 374 -2.46 -25.52 0.97
N ASP A 375 -1.38 -26.29 1.06
CA ASP A 375 -1.35 -27.72 0.81
C ASP A 375 -0.59 -28.40 1.96
N TRP A 376 -1.24 -29.30 2.68
CA TRP A 376 -0.66 -29.98 3.84
C TRP A 376 -1.40 -31.29 4.14
N LYS A 377 -0.65 -32.33 4.51
CA LYS A 377 -1.22 -33.61 4.95
C LYS A 377 -0.44 -34.16 6.13
N GLY A 378 -1.12 -34.46 7.22
CA GLY A 378 -0.49 -35.00 8.42
C GLY A 378 -1.49 -35.28 9.52
N LYS A 379 -0.98 -35.53 10.73
CA LYS A 379 -1.82 -35.78 11.91
C LYS A 379 -1.84 -34.56 12.82
N ILE A 380 -3.03 -34.14 13.25
CA ILE A 380 -3.22 -33.16 14.33
C ILE A 380 -4.06 -33.84 15.41
N ASN A 381 -3.52 -33.93 16.63
CA ASN A 381 -4.18 -34.61 17.75
C ASN A 381 -4.65 -36.03 17.41
N GLY A 382 -3.81 -36.78 16.67
CA GLY A 382 -4.08 -38.16 16.24
C GLY A 382 -5.02 -38.29 15.03
N ASN A 383 -5.71 -37.23 14.62
CA ASN A 383 -6.60 -37.23 13.47
C ASN A 383 -5.83 -36.93 12.19
N LEU A 384 -6.02 -37.74 11.15
CA LEU A 384 -5.49 -37.45 9.82
C LEU A 384 -6.25 -36.27 9.23
N ILE A 385 -5.54 -35.22 8.87
CA ILE A 385 -6.05 -34.01 8.26
C ILE A 385 -5.38 -33.85 6.90
N GLU A 386 -6.18 -33.54 5.88
CA GLU A 386 -5.72 -33.29 4.51
C GLU A 386 -6.28 -31.95 4.04
N MET A 387 -5.39 -30.98 3.85
CA MET A 387 -5.69 -29.66 3.30
C MET A 387 -5.17 -29.61 1.87
N LYS A 388 -6.07 -29.60 0.89
CA LYS A 388 -5.71 -29.43 -0.52
C LYS A 388 -5.68 -27.97 -0.91
N SER A 389 -4.75 -27.60 -1.78
CA SER A 389 -4.71 -26.26 -2.38
C SER A 389 -6.03 -25.98 -3.12
N LEU A 390 -6.59 -24.81 -2.85
CA LEU A 390 -7.74 -24.23 -3.57
C LEU A 390 -7.29 -23.12 -4.54
N TYR A 391 -5.97 -22.90 -4.64
CA TYR A 391 -5.40 -21.84 -5.47
C TYR A 391 -5.82 -22.02 -6.92
N LYS A 392 -6.25 -20.92 -7.53
CA LYS A 392 -6.54 -20.83 -8.96
C LYS A 392 -5.50 -19.93 -9.59
N GLU A 393 -5.00 -20.33 -10.76
CA GLU A 393 -4.08 -19.51 -11.52
C GLU A 393 -4.66 -18.11 -11.72
N ARG A 394 -3.86 -17.10 -11.41
CA ARG A 394 -4.34 -15.72 -11.37
C ARG A 394 -4.75 -15.18 -12.73
N ASN A 395 -4.15 -15.67 -13.81
CA ASN A 395 -4.51 -15.35 -15.20
C ASN A 395 -6.01 -15.63 -15.49
N THR A 396 -6.66 -16.54 -14.78
CA THR A 396 -8.07 -16.90 -14.95
C THR A 396 -9.05 -15.89 -14.35
N TYR A 397 -8.58 -14.97 -13.50
CA TYR A 397 -9.44 -13.92 -12.95
C TYR A 397 -9.62 -12.81 -13.97
N ASP A 398 -10.88 -12.53 -14.34
CA ASP A 398 -11.25 -11.46 -15.24
C ASP A 398 -11.59 -10.16 -14.46
N PRO A 399 -10.77 -9.09 -14.54
CA PRO A 399 -11.02 -7.81 -13.89
C PRO A 399 -12.39 -7.16 -14.22
N HIS A 400 -13.06 -7.57 -15.30
CA HIS A 400 -14.42 -7.11 -15.63
C HIS A 400 -15.50 -7.66 -14.72
N THR A 401 -15.29 -8.86 -14.16
CA THR A 401 -16.33 -9.60 -13.44
C THR A 401 -16.03 -9.78 -11.95
N VAL A 402 -14.79 -9.51 -11.52
CA VAL A 402 -14.40 -9.59 -10.10
C VAL A 402 -15.23 -8.63 -9.24
N LYS A 403 -15.78 -9.18 -8.16
CA LYS A 403 -16.54 -8.43 -7.14
C LYS A 403 -15.66 -8.22 -5.91
N SER A 404 -15.72 -7.02 -5.34
CA SER A 404 -15.19 -6.77 -4.00
C SER A 404 -16.16 -7.29 -2.95
N GLU A 405 -15.66 -7.93 -1.91
CA GLU A 405 -16.47 -8.37 -0.78
C GLU A 405 -16.80 -7.21 0.17
N ASP A 406 -18.01 -7.22 0.74
CA ASP A 406 -18.43 -6.18 1.68
C ASP A 406 -17.89 -6.45 3.09
N ILE A 407 -17.35 -5.41 3.73
CA ILE A 407 -16.75 -5.49 5.07
C ILE A 407 -17.72 -6.01 6.14
N PHE A 408 -19.00 -5.65 6.07
CA PHE A 408 -19.97 -6.13 7.07
C PHE A 408 -20.31 -7.61 6.89
N VAL A 409 -20.28 -8.09 5.64
CA VAL A 409 -20.44 -9.53 5.34
C VAL A 409 -19.24 -10.31 5.87
N LYS A 410 -18.01 -9.78 5.71
CA LYS A 410 -16.80 -10.36 6.30
C LYS A 410 -16.89 -10.44 7.82
N LEU A 411 -17.25 -9.33 8.48
CA LEU A 411 -17.40 -9.26 9.93
C LEU A 411 -18.44 -10.26 10.44
N ALA A 412 -19.59 -10.38 9.78
CA ALA A 412 -20.68 -11.27 10.20
C ALA A 412 -20.34 -12.75 10.05
N THR A 413 -19.51 -13.11 9.06
CA THR A 413 -19.17 -14.51 8.76
C THR A 413 -17.89 -15.00 9.45
N ALA A 414 -17.02 -14.09 9.91
CA ALA A 414 -15.72 -14.41 10.50
C ALA A 414 -15.79 -15.42 11.66
N LYS A 415 -16.68 -15.24 12.64
CA LYS A 415 -16.79 -16.17 13.79
C LYS A 415 -17.21 -17.58 13.39
N ASN A 416 -18.05 -17.72 12.35
CA ASN A 416 -18.48 -19.03 11.88
C ASN A 416 -17.36 -19.81 11.20
N LYS A 417 -16.42 -19.10 10.54
CA LYS A 417 -15.24 -19.71 9.91
C LYS A 417 -14.24 -20.30 10.92
N LEU A 418 -14.32 -19.95 12.21
CA LEU A 418 -13.31 -20.28 13.22
C LEU A 418 -13.73 -21.38 14.22
N ARG A 419 -14.78 -22.16 13.88
CA ARG A 419 -15.26 -23.27 14.71
C ARG A 419 -14.33 -24.48 14.62
N GLY A 420 -14.10 -25.16 15.74
CA GLY A 420 -13.21 -26.33 15.84
C GLY A 420 -11.75 -25.98 16.09
N ASP A 421 -10.92 -27.00 16.28
CA ASP A 421 -9.48 -26.84 16.59
C ASP A 421 -8.62 -26.68 15.34
N VAL A 422 -9.12 -27.16 14.20
CA VAL A 422 -8.48 -27.04 12.89
C VAL A 422 -9.36 -26.20 11.97
N VAL A 423 -8.80 -25.10 11.46
CA VAL A 423 -9.55 -24.07 10.75
C VAL A 423 -8.89 -23.72 9.43
N ARG A 424 -9.68 -23.42 8.39
CA ARG A 424 -9.21 -22.84 7.12
C ARG A 424 -9.74 -21.42 6.93
N LEU A 425 -8.86 -20.48 6.61
CA LEU A 425 -9.19 -19.15 6.12
C LEU A 425 -8.88 -19.08 4.62
N GLU A 426 -9.92 -19.09 3.81
CA GLU A 426 -9.84 -19.04 2.34
C GLU A 426 -9.63 -17.61 1.84
N GLY A 427 -8.92 -17.49 0.72
CA GLY A 427 -8.60 -16.24 0.05
C GLY A 427 -7.14 -16.18 -0.43
N CYS A 428 -6.90 -15.41 -1.50
CA CYS A 428 -5.55 -15.12 -1.99
C CYS A 428 -5.47 -13.64 -2.38
N PRO A 429 -4.89 -12.76 -1.53
CA PRO A 429 -4.53 -12.99 -0.13
C PRO A 429 -5.76 -12.93 0.81
N VAL A 430 -5.62 -13.52 2.01
CA VAL A 430 -6.52 -13.23 3.15
C VAL A 430 -6.12 -11.89 3.75
N SER A 431 -7.06 -10.93 3.79
CA SER A 431 -6.75 -9.54 4.16
C SER A 431 -6.32 -9.36 5.62
N VAL A 432 -5.54 -8.31 5.92
CA VAL A 432 -5.14 -7.95 7.30
C VAL A 432 -6.36 -7.87 8.22
N ALA A 433 -7.46 -7.28 7.75
CA ALA A 433 -8.68 -7.12 8.54
C ALA A 433 -9.31 -8.46 8.94
N GLU A 434 -9.35 -9.43 8.03
CA GLU A 434 -9.84 -10.78 8.32
C GLU A 434 -8.95 -11.50 9.33
N GLN A 435 -7.64 -11.32 9.23
CA GLN A 435 -6.70 -11.94 10.15
C GLN A 435 -6.75 -11.31 11.55
N VAL A 436 -6.97 -9.99 11.66
CA VAL A 436 -7.27 -9.33 12.94
C VAL A 436 -8.53 -9.95 13.57
N LEU A 437 -9.61 -10.09 12.79
CA LEU A 437 -10.85 -10.70 13.29
C LEU A 437 -10.67 -12.16 13.71
N ALA A 438 -9.82 -12.91 13.00
CA ALA A 438 -9.48 -14.28 13.36
C ALA A 438 -8.77 -14.36 14.70
N LEU A 439 -7.69 -13.59 14.87
CA LEU A 439 -6.90 -13.54 16.10
C LEU A 439 -7.75 -13.09 17.29
N VAL A 440 -8.57 -12.04 17.11
CA VAL A 440 -9.50 -11.56 18.14
C VAL A 440 -10.50 -12.61 18.54
N SER A 441 -11.17 -13.25 17.56
CA SER A 441 -12.20 -14.26 17.87
C SER A 441 -11.64 -15.45 18.63
N ILE A 442 -10.37 -15.78 18.41
CA ILE A 442 -9.67 -16.87 19.10
C ILE A 442 -9.30 -16.47 20.54
N ALA A 443 -8.82 -15.25 20.73
CA ALA A 443 -8.38 -14.74 22.03
C ALA A 443 -9.49 -14.01 22.82
N GLU A 444 -10.72 -13.91 22.29
CA GLU A 444 -11.85 -13.21 22.92
C GLU A 444 -12.15 -13.76 24.33
N LYS A 445 -12.04 -15.09 24.52
CA LYS A 445 -12.22 -15.75 25.83
C LYS A 445 -11.16 -15.34 26.86
N ASN A 446 -9.99 -14.89 26.40
CA ASN A 446 -8.91 -14.40 27.23
C ASN A 446 -8.99 -12.87 27.45
N GLY A 447 -10.08 -12.23 27.02
CA GLY A 447 -10.32 -10.80 27.19
C GLY A 447 -9.55 -9.91 26.21
N LEU A 448 -9.15 -10.44 25.04
CA LEU A 448 -8.56 -9.62 23.99
C LEU A 448 -9.62 -8.69 23.39
N LYS A 449 -9.33 -7.39 23.33
CA LYS A 449 -10.28 -6.40 22.83
C LYS A 449 -10.30 -6.37 21.29
N ASN A 450 -11.49 -6.14 20.72
CA ASN A 450 -11.66 -6.02 19.28
C ASN A 450 -11.58 -4.55 18.81
N PRO A 451 -10.59 -4.14 18.01
CA PRO A 451 -10.49 -2.77 17.51
C PRO A 451 -11.67 -2.35 16.62
N TYR A 452 -12.35 -3.32 15.99
CA TYR A 452 -13.51 -3.06 15.13
C TYR A 452 -14.82 -2.84 15.90
N TYR A 453 -14.88 -3.22 17.19
CA TYR A 453 -16.04 -2.97 18.05
C TYR A 453 -15.85 -1.79 19.00
N ASP A 454 -14.72 -1.09 18.88
CA ASP A 454 -14.54 0.18 19.56
C ASP A 454 -15.58 1.20 19.05
N ARG A 455 -16.25 1.87 20.00
CA ARG A 455 -17.41 2.72 19.70
C ARG A 455 -17.06 3.88 18.76
N ASP A 456 -15.91 4.52 18.99
CA ASP A 456 -15.51 5.68 18.21
C ASP A 456 -15.09 5.24 16.81
N ASN A 457 -14.34 4.14 16.69
CA ASN A 457 -14.00 3.53 15.42
C ASN A 457 -15.25 3.12 14.61
N MET A 458 -16.24 2.48 15.25
CA MET A 458 -17.48 2.06 14.59
C MET A 458 -18.29 3.24 14.06
N MET A 459 -18.44 4.32 14.84
CA MET A 459 -19.18 5.51 14.41
C MET A 459 -18.48 6.23 13.26
N SER A 460 -17.16 6.38 13.38
CA SER A 460 -16.27 6.96 12.38
C SER A 460 -16.35 6.19 11.05
N PHE A 461 -16.25 4.86 11.13
CA PHE A 461 -16.34 3.96 9.98
C PHE A 461 -17.74 3.93 9.36
N GLY A 462 -18.78 3.76 10.17
CA GLY A 462 -20.18 3.66 9.71
C GLY A 462 -20.64 4.90 8.94
N ARG A 463 -20.33 6.10 9.45
CA ARG A 463 -20.65 7.37 8.75
C ARG A 463 -19.94 7.46 7.39
N ALA A 464 -18.66 7.09 7.34
CA ALA A 464 -17.88 7.12 6.11
C ALA A 464 -18.37 6.09 5.09
N TYR A 465 -18.68 4.88 5.53
CA TYR A 465 -19.23 3.81 4.70
C TYR A 465 -20.59 4.20 4.10
N LEU A 466 -21.52 4.73 4.90
CA LEU A 466 -22.81 5.20 4.40
C LEU A 466 -22.64 6.34 3.39
N GLY A 467 -21.72 7.27 3.66
CA GLY A 467 -21.38 8.35 2.72
C GLY A 467 -20.84 7.82 1.39
N TRP A 468 -19.97 6.81 1.43
CA TRP A 468 -19.45 6.13 0.24
C TRP A 468 -20.57 5.47 -0.57
N LYS A 469 -21.42 4.65 0.08
CA LYS A 469 -22.54 3.99 -0.61
C LYS A 469 -23.52 4.99 -1.20
N ALA A 470 -23.83 6.08 -0.49
CA ALA A 470 -24.69 7.15 -1.00
C ALA A 470 -24.09 7.81 -2.25
N ARG A 471 -22.78 8.09 -2.25
CA ARG A 471 -22.09 8.65 -3.42
C ARG A 471 -22.11 7.71 -4.63
N VAL A 472 -21.84 6.43 -4.42
CA VAL A 472 -21.90 5.41 -5.48
C VAL A 472 -23.31 5.32 -6.07
N THR A 473 -24.35 5.34 -5.23
CA THR A 473 -25.75 5.37 -5.68
C THR A 473 -26.07 6.62 -6.48
N LEU A 474 -25.64 7.80 -6.03
CA LEU A 474 -25.83 9.04 -6.79
C LEU A 474 -25.15 8.99 -8.17
N ASN A 475 -23.93 8.46 -8.25
CA ASN A 475 -23.23 8.29 -9.52
C ASN A 475 -24.00 7.36 -10.48
N LYS A 476 -24.58 6.26 -9.96
CA LYS A 476 -25.46 5.38 -10.75
C LYS A 476 -26.69 6.11 -11.27
N LEU A 477 -27.33 6.94 -10.45
CA LEU A 477 -28.48 7.76 -10.87
C LEU A 477 -28.10 8.77 -11.96
N GLN A 478 -26.87 9.28 -11.93
CA GLN A 478 -26.30 10.13 -12.98
C GLN A 478 -25.82 9.34 -14.22
N ARG A 479 -26.16 8.05 -14.32
CA ARG A 479 -25.74 7.14 -15.40
C ARG A 479 -24.22 7.01 -15.57
N LYS A 480 -23.45 7.34 -14.54
CA LYS A 480 -22.01 7.07 -14.51
C LYS A 480 -21.80 5.61 -14.17
N ARG A 481 -21.31 4.83 -15.13
CA ARG A 481 -20.92 3.45 -14.87
C ARG A 481 -19.71 3.44 -13.95
N TYR A 482 -19.71 2.55 -12.97
CA TYR A 482 -18.57 2.42 -12.07
C TYR A 482 -17.35 1.89 -12.82
N GLN A 483 -17.49 0.83 -13.60
CA GLN A 483 -16.45 0.36 -14.53
C GLN A 483 -16.82 0.74 -15.96
N GLN A 484 -15.87 1.35 -16.67
CA GLN A 484 -15.91 1.57 -18.10
C GLN A 484 -14.95 0.61 -18.77
N ASN A 485 -15.50 -0.43 -19.38
CA ASN A 485 -14.74 -1.43 -20.12
C ASN A 485 -14.35 -0.89 -21.50
N GLY A 486 -13.27 -1.45 -22.04
CA GLY A 486 -12.65 -1.04 -23.29
C GLY A 486 -11.68 0.12 -23.09
N ALA A 487 -10.66 0.15 -23.95
CA ALA A 487 -9.54 1.09 -23.89
C ALA A 487 -10.00 2.55 -23.67
N PHE A 488 -9.51 3.15 -22.59
CA PHE A 488 -9.80 4.55 -22.27
C PHE A 488 -8.95 5.51 -23.12
N ALA A 489 -9.57 6.14 -24.12
CA ALA A 489 -8.86 6.97 -25.09
C ALA A 489 -8.46 8.36 -24.57
N SER A 490 -9.15 8.91 -23.56
CA SER A 490 -8.93 10.29 -23.10
C SER A 490 -7.89 10.42 -21.99
N ARG A 491 -6.70 9.85 -22.19
CA ARG A 491 -5.60 9.91 -21.22
C ARG A 491 -5.01 11.33 -21.13
N GLY A 492 -4.61 11.72 -19.92
CA GLY A 492 -3.88 12.97 -19.67
C GLY A 492 -2.40 12.83 -20.00
N GLN A 493 -1.68 13.95 -20.02
CA GLN A 493 -0.27 13.99 -20.43
C GLN A 493 0.70 13.25 -19.48
N ALA A 494 0.28 12.94 -18.24
CA ALA A 494 1.06 12.15 -17.31
C ALA A 494 1.11 10.65 -17.69
N ALA A 495 0.33 10.20 -18.69
CA ALA A 495 0.49 8.87 -19.27
C ALA A 495 1.92 8.69 -19.81
N PRO A 496 2.60 7.56 -19.52
CA PRO A 496 3.95 7.34 -20.02
C PRO A 496 3.98 7.25 -21.54
N GLU A 497 4.97 7.89 -22.14
CA GLU A 497 5.37 7.67 -23.53
C GLU A 497 6.39 6.54 -23.54
N LEU A 498 5.91 5.32 -23.76
CA LEU A 498 6.79 4.19 -24.00
C LEU A 498 7.02 4.09 -25.51
N GLY A 499 8.28 3.90 -25.90
CA GLY A 499 8.59 3.52 -27.27
C GLY A 499 7.88 2.20 -27.63
N PRO A 500 7.67 1.92 -28.93
CA PRO A 500 7.14 0.64 -29.38
C PRO A 500 7.97 -0.56 -28.90
#